data_AF-A0A966WKG2-F1
#
_entry.id   AF-A0A966WKG2-F1
#
_cell.length_a   1.000
_cell.length_b   1.000
_cell.length_c   1.000
_cell.angle_alpha   90.00
_cell.angle_beta   90.00
_cell.angle_gamma   90.00
#
_symmetry.space_group_name_H-M   'P 1'
#
loop_
_entity.id
_entity.type
_entity.pdbx_description
1 polymer ?
#
loop_
_entity_poly.entity_id
_entity_poly.type
_entity_poly.pdbx_seq_one_letter_code
_entity_poly.pdbx_strand_id
1 'polypeptide(L)'
;MTRRFVDLSIYLENDVISDPPAYAPKIEYLNHQNTISQIEPFFPGLKKEDMPDGEGWAVEFVQLCTHNGTHLDAPYHYHSTMDKANGEAKPAITIDEVPLEWCFQPGVKLDFRHLPDGHVVTAAEVEAELNRIGHTLSPLEIVVVNTRAGMQYGQPDYVSCGCGMGYEATMYL
;
A
#
# COMPACT_ATOMS: atom_id res chain seq x y z
N MET A 1 -18.08 -20.86 -9.75
CA MET A 1 -18.14 -19.99 -8.57
C MET A 1 -18.19 -18.55 -9.04
N THR A 2 -19.02 -17.71 -8.44
CA THR A 2 -19.03 -16.26 -8.72
C THR A 2 -17.76 -15.62 -8.18
N ARG A 3 -17.11 -14.76 -8.97
CA ARG A 3 -15.94 -14.01 -8.53
C ARG A 3 -16.33 -13.07 -7.38
N ARG A 4 -15.45 -12.95 -6.38
CA ARG A 4 -15.58 -12.01 -5.26
C ARG A 4 -14.39 -11.06 -5.30
N PHE A 5 -14.67 -9.77 -5.15
CA PHE A 5 -13.64 -8.77 -4.88
C PHE A 5 -13.40 -8.66 -3.36
N VAL A 6 -12.14 -8.62 -2.97
CA VAL A 6 -11.69 -8.38 -1.59
C VAL A 6 -10.74 -7.20 -1.67
N ASP A 7 -11.07 -6.13 -0.94
CA ASP A 7 -10.20 -4.96 -0.83
C ASP A 7 -9.11 -5.24 0.21
N LEU A 8 -7.85 -5.01 -0.16
CA LEU A 8 -6.68 -5.15 0.69
C LEU A 8 -6.08 -3.78 1.04
N SER A 9 -6.75 -2.70 0.62
CA SER A 9 -6.29 -1.33 0.84
C SER A 9 -6.68 -0.86 2.23
N ILE A 10 -5.79 -0.09 2.86
CA ILE A 10 -6.14 0.74 4.01
C ILE A 10 -6.56 2.14 3.56
N TYR A 11 -7.32 2.83 4.41
CA TYR A 11 -7.72 4.20 4.14
C TYR A 11 -6.52 5.15 4.31
N LEU A 12 -6.54 6.25 3.55
CA LEU A 12 -5.72 7.42 3.84
C LEU A 12 -6.48 8.29 4.84
N GLU A 13 -5.95 8.46 6.04
CA GLU A 13 -6.62 9.17 7.14
C GLU A 13 -5.61 10.01 7.92
N ASN A 14 -6.05 11.11 8.51
CA ASN A 14 -5.17 12.00 9.30
C ASN A 14 -4.80 11.41 10.67
N ASP A 15 -5.73 10.67 11.28
CA ASP A 15 -5.69 10.37 12.71
C ASP A 15 -5.34 8.90 13.00
N VAL A 16 -5.30 8.05 11.97
CA VAL A 16 -5.00 6.63 12.09
C VAL A 16 -3.51 6.40 11.99
N ILE A 17 -2.94 5.73 13.00
CA ILE A 17 -1.53 5.36 12.99
C ILE A 17 -1.32 4.20 12.03
N SER A 18 -0.94 4.54 10.80
CA SER A 18 -0.58 3.59 9.73
C SER A 18 0.82 3.83 9.16
N ASP A 19 1.41 4.98 9.44
CA ASP A 19 2.66 5.45 8.86
C ASP A 19 3.59 5.97 9.98
N PRO A 20 4.91 5.98 9.78
CA PRO A 20 5.81 6.63 10.73
C PRO A 20 5.42 8.12 10.88
N PRO A 21 5.41 8.69 12.11
CA PRO A 21 4.85 10.03 12.35
C PRO A 21 5.42 11.16 11.49
N ALA A 22 6.70 11.07 11.09
CA ALA A 22 7.34 12.08 10.24
C ALA A 22 6.84 12.08 8.79
N TYR A 23 6.19 11.00 8.36
CA TYR A 23 5.70 10.79 7.00
C TYR A 23 4.19 10.66 6.92
N ALA A 24 3.45 10.89 8.01
CA ALA A 24 1.99 10.76 8.02
C ALA A 24 1.33 11.65 6.93
N PRO A 25 0.30 11.15 6.23
CA PRO A 25 -0.42 11.93 5.23
C PRO A 25 -1.16 13.10 5.88
N LYS A 26 -1.47 14.11 5.08
CA LYS A 26 -2.33 15.23 5.50
C LYS A 26 -3.44 15.42 4.49
N ILE A 27 -4.67 15.41 4.98
CA ILE A 27 -5.88 15.59 4.20
C ILE A 27 -6.65 16.78 4.79
N GLU A 28 -6.81 17.82 4.00
CA GLU A 28 -7.73 18.92 4.30
C GLU A 28 -9.08 18.63 3.65
N TYR A 29 -10.11 18.48 4.46
CA TYR A 29 -11.48 18.23 4.00
C TYR A 29 -12.26 19.54 3.90
N LEU A 30 -12.76 19.85 2.71
CA LEU A 30 -13.68 20.96 2.49
C LEU A 30 -15.05 20.41 2.12
N ASN A 31 -16.05 20.72 2.95
CA ASN A 31 -17.43 20.33 2.70
C ASN A 31 -18.15 21.33 1.78
N HIS A 32 -19.38 20.97 1.40
CA HIS A 32 -20.25 21.76 0.52
C HIS A 32 -20.47 23.22 0.97
N GLN A 33 -20.33 23.53 2.27
CA GLN A 33 -20.46 24.89 2.79
C GLN A 33 -19.14 25.67 2.75
N ASN A 34 -17.99 24.98 2.76
CA ASN A 34 -16.66 25.60 2.74
C ASN A 34 -16.28 26.14 1.35
N THR A 35 -16.85 25.57 0.28
CA THR A 35 -16.39 25.81 -1.10
C THR A 35 -17.28 26.76 -1.89
N ILE A 36 -18.37 27.26 -1.31
CA ILE A 36 -19.28 28.23 -1.94
C ILE A 36 -18.47 29.44 -2.44
N SER A 37 -17.63 30.03 -1.59
CA SER A 37 -16.77 31.17 -1.93
C SER A 37 -15.66 30.84 -2.92
N GLN A 38 -15.37 29.55 -3.16
CA GLN A 38 -14.42 29.11 -4.19
C GLN A 38 -15.07 28.99 -5.57
N ILE A 39 -16.40 28.89 -5.63
CA ILE A 39 -17.18 28.80 -6.88
C ILE A 39 -17.46 30.19 -7.44
N GLU A 40 -17.77 31.16 -6.58
CA GLU A 40 -18.10 32.55 -6.95
C GLU A 40 -17.15 33.18 -8.00
N PRO A 41 -15.81 32.99 -7.93
CA PRO A 41 -14.89 33.55 -8.93
C PRO A 41 -15.05 32.98 -10.35
N PHE A 42 -15.55 31.75 -10.49
CA PHE A 42 -15.78 31.12 -11.80
C PHE A 42 -17.06 31.62 -12.47
N PHE A 43 -18.02 32.12 -11.67
CA PHE A 43 -19.35 32.53 -12.14
C PHE A 43 -19.74 33.90 -11.57
N PRO A 44 -19.27 35.00 -12.16
CA PRO A 44 -19.56 36.34 -11.67
C PRO A 44 -21.06 36.61 -11.55
N GLY A 45 -21.51 36.96 -10.34
CA GLY A 45 -22.91 37.24 -10.03
C GLY A 45 -23.73 36.03 -9.56
N LEU A 46 -23.15 34.82 -9.55
CA LEU A 46 -23.74 33.66 -8.90
C LEU A 46 -23.93 33.93 -7.41
N LYS A 47 -25.12 33.65 -6.90
CA LYS A 47 -25.41 33.70 -5.47
C LYS A 47 -25.57 32.29 -4.93
N LYS A 48 -25.43 32.17 -3.61
CA LYS A 48 -25.67 30.90 -2.91
C LYS A 48 -27.05 30.33 -3.25
N GLU A 49 -28.08 31.16 -3.30
CA GLU A 49 -29.46 30.72 -3.54
C GLU A 49 -29.71 30.22 -4.97
N ASP A 50 -28.81 30.54 -5.90
CA ASP A 50 -28.88 30.06 -7.28
C ASP A 50 -28.34 28.63 -7.41
N MET A 51 -27.65 28.11 -6.39
CA MET A 51 -27.12 26.74 -6.36
C MET A 51 -28.15 25.77 -5.75
N PRO A 52 -28.23 24.52 -6.24
CA PRO A 52 -29.05 23.48 -5.61
C PRO A 52 -28.72 23.37 -4.12
N ASP A 53 -29.74 23.51 -3.27
CA ASP A 53 -29.66 23.49 -1.81
C ASP A 53 -28.63 24.48 -1.20
N GLY A 54 -28.15 25.45 -1.99
CA GLY A 54 -27.11 26.38 -1.58
C GLY A 54 -25.74 25.72 -1.35
N GLU A 55 -25.44 24.63 -2.05
CA GLU A 55 -24.24 23.81 -1.83
C GLU A 55 -23.19 23.97 -2.94
N GLY A 56 -21.91 24.05 -2.52
CA GLY A 56 -20.75 23.92 -3.41
C GLY A 56 -20.25 22.47 -3.51
N TRP A 57 -19.09 22.22 -4.10
CA TRP A 57 -18.51 20.86 -4.15
C TRP A 57 -17.84 20.47 -2.81
N ALA A 58 -17.90 19.20 -2.44
CA ALA A 58 -16.98 18.65 -1.45
C ALA A 58 -15.66 18.28 -2.15
N VAL A 59 -14.53 18.65 -1.56
CA VAL A 59 -13.19 18.36 -2.10
C VAL A 59 -12.19 18.17 -0.97
N GLU A 60 -11.13 17.41 -1.26
CA GLU A 60 -10.05 17.14 -0.34
C GLU A 60 -8.72 17.59 -0.96
N PHE A 61 -7.86 18.21 -0.16
CA PHE A 61 -6.46 18.45 -0.53
C PHE A 61 -5.58 17.46 0.20
N VAL A 62 -4.87 16.62 -0.55
CA VAL A 62 -4.03 15.55 -0.01
C VAL A 62 -2.56 15.90 -0.21
N GLN A 63 -1.80 15.92 0.88
CA GLN A 63 -0.34 15.90 0.89
C GLN A 63 0.12 14.51 1.33
N LEU A 64 0.77 13.78 0.43
CA LEU A 64 1.29 12.43 0.66
C LEU A 64 2.70 12.27 0.09
N CYS A 65 3.42 11.25 0.56
CA CYS A 65 4.56 10.67 -0.15
C CYS A 65 4.14 9.36 -0.84
N THR A 66 4.97 8.86 -1.75
CA THR A 66 4.70 7.62 -2.51
C THR A 66 4.69 6.35 -1.66
N HIS A 67 5.00 6.46 -0.36
CA HIS A 67 5.09 5.35 0.59
C HIS A 67 4.02 5.42 1.69
N ASN A 68 2.97 6.21 1.49
CA ASN A 68 1.86 6.29 2.43
C ASN A 68 0.79 5.22 2.18
N GLY A 69 0.27 4.65 3.26
CA GLY A 69 -0.84 3.70 3.19
C GLY A 69 -0.48 2.41 2.46
N THR A 70 -1.47 1.79 1.80
CA THR A 70 -1.23 0.68 0.87
C THR A 70 -0.60 1.22 -0.42
N HIS A 71 0.67 0.90 -0.65
CA HIS A 71 1.47 1.42 -1.77
C HIS A 71 2.28 0.32 -2.47
N LEU A 72 3.02 0.70 -3.51
CA LEU A 72 3.88 -0.19 -4.27
C LEU A 72 5.29 0.41 -4.39
N ASP A 73 6.30 -0.34 -3.96
CA ASP A 73 7.70 0.03 -4.12
C ASP A 73 8.27 -0.48 -5.44
N ALA A 74 8.74 0.43 -6.29
CA ALA A 74 9.53 0.06 -7.47
C ALA A 74 11.00 -0.20 -7.08
N PRO A 75 11.78 -0.99 -7.86
CA PRO A 75 13.20 -1.24 -7.60
C PRO A 75 14.04 0.01 -7.30
N TYR A 76 13.72 1.14 -7.94
CA TYR A 76 14.38 2.44 -7.70
C TYR A 76 14.33 2.90 -6.24
N HIS A 77 13.33 2.49 -5.46
CA HIS A 77 13.24 2.78 -4.02
C HIS A 77 14.45 2.25 -3.25
N TYR A 78 14.96 1.08 -3.64
CA TYR A 78 16.02 0.38 -2.92
C TYR A 78 17.43 0.77 -3.40
N HIS A 79 17.59 1.01 -4.70
CA HIS A 79 18.89 1.38 -5.27
C HIS A 79 18.73 2.01 -6.65
N SER A 80 19.71 2.83 -7.10
CA SER A 80 19.69 3.47 -8.42
C SER A 80 19.95 2.51 -9.59
N THR A 81 20.43 1.30 -9.30
CA THR A 81 20.71 0.23 -10.27
C THR A 81 20.21 -1.12 -9.79
N MET A 82 19.91 -2.03 -10.71
CA MET A 82 19.45 -3.38 -10.46
C MET A 82 20.20 -4.43 -11.30
N ASP A 83 19.94 -5.71 -11.04
CA ASP A 83 20.41 -6.89 -11.79
C ASP A 83 21.92 -7.15 -11.86
N LYS A 84 22.74 -6.42 -11.08
CA LYS A 84 24.18 -6.67 -10.99
C LYS A 84 24.54 -8.12 -10.62
N ALA A 85 23.73 -8.76 -9.78
CA ALA A 85 23.96 -10.16 -9.41
C ALA A 85 23.68 -11.14 -10.57
N ASN A 86 22.85 -10.74 -11.55
CA ASN A 86 22.43 -11.54 -12.69
C ASN A 86 23.23 -11.23 -13.96
N GLY A 87 24.25 -10.37 -13.88
CA GLY A 87 25.07 -9.95 -15.00
C GLY A 87 25.55 -8.50 -14.84
N GLU A 88 25.11 -7.63 -15.73
CA GLU A 88 25.49 -6.22 -15.72
C GLU A 88 24.49 -5.39 -14.92
N ALA A 89 25.01 -4.41 -14.17
CA ALA A 89 24.17 -3.43 -13.51
C ALA A 89 23.48 -2.55 -14.55
N LYS A 90 22.16 -2.43 -14.47
CA LYS A 90 21.36 -1.49 -15.27
C LYS A 90 20.62 -0.52 -14.36
N PRO A 91 20.15 0.64 -14.87
CA PRO A 91 19.30 1.53 -14.09
C PRO A 91 18.12 0.78 -13.48
N ALA A 92 17.82 1.07 -12.21
CA ALA A 92 16.63 0.53 -11.56
C ALA A 92 15.39 1.21 -12.13
N ILE A 93 14.36 0.43 -12.42
CA ILE A 93 13.13 0.95 -13.03
C ILE A 93 12.32 1.78 -12.03
N THR A 94 11.77 2.90 -12.50
CA THR A 94 10.81 3.71 -11.75
C THR A 94 9.40 3.13 -11.90
N ILE A 95 8.45 3.61 -11.08
CA ILE A 95 7.10 3.03 -11.00
C ILE A 95 6.34 3.04 -12.33
N ASP A 96 6.57 4.05 -13.16
CA ASP A 96 5.98 4.20 -14.50
C ASP A 96 6.57 3.22 -15.54
N GLU A 97 7.70 2.59 -15.22
CA GLU A 97 8.36 1.57 -16.05
C GLU A 97 8.06 0.14 -15.57
N VAL A 98 7.39 -0.03 -14.42
CA VAL A 98 7.02 -1.35 -13.90
C VAL A 98 6.01 -2.02 -14.84
N PRO A 99 6.29 -3.26 -15.32
CA PRO A 99 5.36 -3.96 -16.20
C PRO A 99 4.04 -4.26 -15.48
N LEU A 100 2.91 -3.91 -16.10
CA LEU A 100 1.57 -4.11 -15.51
C LEU A 100 1.27 -5.60 -15.25
N GLU A 101 1.86 -6.50 -16.03
CA GLU A 101 1.74 -7.92 -15.82
C GLU A 101 2.40 -8.39 -14.53
N TRP A 102 3.29 -7.63 -13.88
CA TRP A 102 3.77 -7.97 -12.52
C TRP A 102 2.71 -7.68 -11.47
N CYS A 103 1.88 -6.66 -11.72
CA CYS A 103 0.84 -6.18 -10.81
C CYS A 103 -0.50 -6.92 -10.94
N PHE A 104 -0.61 -7.85 -11.91
CA PHE A 104 -1.86 -8.55 -12.22
C PHE A 104 -1.67 -10.08 -12.31
N GLN A 105 -1.00 -10.64 -11.31
CA GLN A 105 -0.66 -12.07 -11.22
C GLN A 105 -1.48 -12.78 -10.14
N PRO A 106 -1.55 -14.13 -10.17
CA PRO A 106 -2.09 -14.91 -9.07
C PRO A 106 -1.36 -14.58 -7.76
N GLY A 107 -2.13 -14.41 -6.68
CA GLY A 107 -1.59 -14.19 -5.34
C GLY A 107 -1.51 -15.48 -4.54
N VAL A 108 -0.40 -15.71 -3.85
CA VAL A 108 -0.19 -16.82 -2.92
C VAL A 108 -0.02 -16.25 -1.52
N LYS A 109 -0.92 -16.58 -0.60
CA LYS A 109 -0.87 -16.06 0.77
C LYS A 109 -0.13 -17.02 1.70
N LEU A 110 0.96 -16.56 2.30
CA LEU A 110 1.69 -17.27 3.36
C LEU A 110 1.23 -16.73 4.72
N ASP A 111 0.77 -17.60 5.63
CA ASP A 111 0.18 -17.18 6.92
C ASP A 111 1.16 -17.32 8.09
N PHE A 112 1.81 -16.21 8.45
CA PHE A 112 2.79 -16.10 9.53
C PHE A 112 2.28 -15.31 10.74
N ARG A 113 0.96 -15.10 10.86
CA ARG A 113 0.35 -14.38 12.00
C ARG A 113 0.67 -14.95 13.38
N HIS A 114 1.07 -16.21 13.44
CA HIS A 114 1.41 -16.91 14.67
C HIS A 114 2.85 -16.67 15.15
N LEU A 115 3.71 -16.10 14.31
CA LEU A 115 5.09 -15.79 14.67
C LEU A 115 5.14 -14.50 15.50
N PRO A 116 6.08 -14.40 16.47
CA PRO A 116 6.19 -13.23 17.33
C PRO A 116 6.67 -12.00 16.55
N ASP A 117 6.41 -10.82 17.10
CA ASP A 117 6.90 -9.57 16.53
C ASP A 117 8.43 -9.57 16.47
N GLY A 118 8.98 -9.11 15.34
CA GLY A 118 10.43 -9.10 15.09
C GLY A 118 11.03 -10.47 14.77
N HIS A 119 10.24 -11.54 14.66
CA HIS A 119 10.73 -12.83 14.14
C HIS A 119 11.21 -12.67 12.70
N VAL A 120 12.34 -13.30 12.38
CA VAL A 120 12.91 -13.31 11.04
C VAL A 120 12.59 -14.64 10.37
N VAL A 121 11.62 -14.63 9.45
CA VAL A 121 11.20 -15.82 8.71
C VAL A 121 12.35 -16.33 7.85
N THR A 122 12.56 -17.64 7.91
CA THR A 122 13.62 -18.38 7.22
C THR A 122 13.11 -19.07 5.95
N ALA A 123 14.03 -19.53 5.09
CA ALA A 123 13.67 -20.32 3.90
C ALA A 123 12.89 -21.60 4.25
N ALA A 124 13.27 -22.27 5.35
CA ALA A 124 12.60 -23.49 5.82
C ALA A 124 11.14 -23.23 6.25
N GLU A 125 10.85 -22.06 6.84
CA GLU A 125 9.48 -21.69 7.22
C GLU A 125 8.61 -21.34 6.00
N VAL A 126 9.19 -20.71 4.97
CA VAL A 126 8.52 -20.49 3.68
C VAL A 126 8.18 -21.82 3.03
N GLU A 127 9.15 -22.73 2.94
CA GLU A 127 8.94 -24.07 2.37
C GLU A 127 7.87 -24.85 3.15
N ALA A 128 7.93 -24.80 4.49
CA ALA A 128 6.93 -25.45 5.35
C ALA A 128 5.52 -24.90 5.11
N GLU A 129 5.38 -23.58 4.97
CA GLU A 129 4.10 -22.94 4.72
C GLU A 129 3.54 -23.26 3.32
N LEU A 130 4.39 -23.24 2.28
CA LEU A 130 4.02 -23.66 0.93
C LEU A 130 3.55 -25.12 0.90
N ASN A 131 4.26 -26.01 1.60
CA ASN A 131 3.87 -27.40 1.76
C ASN A 131 2.53 -27.54 2.50
N ARG A 132 2.29 -26.75 3.55
CA ARG A 132 1.04 -26.75 4.32
C ARG A 132 -0.16 -26.38 3.45
N ILE A 133 -0.01 -25.40 2.56
CA ILE A 133 -1.07 -24.99 1.63
C ILE A 133 -1.13 -25.85 0.36
N GLY A 134 -0.17 -26.76 0.17
CA GLY A 134 -0.09 -27.64 -0.99
C GLY A 134 0.21 -26.90 -2.30
N HIS A 135 1.01 -25.84 -2.24
CA HIS A 135 1.31 -24.97 -3.39
C HIS A 135 2.78 -25.05 -3.80
N THR A 136 3.03 -25.06 -5.10
CA THR A 136 4.37 -24.91 -5.69
C THR A 136 4.38 -23.60 -6.45
N LEU A 137 5.30 -22.71 -6.10
CA LEU A 137 5.37 -21.38 -6.70
C LEU A 137 5.63 -21.46 -8.20
N SER A 138 4.96 -20.59 -8.93
CA SER A 138 5.22 -20.30 -10.34
C SER A 138 5.85 -18.92 -10.49
N PRO A 139 6.67 -18.68 -11.54
CA PRO A 139 7.22 -17.36 -11.80
C PRO A 139 6.13 -16.28 -11.83
N LEU A 140 6.45 -15.11 -11.27
CA LEU A 140 5.59 -13.92 -11.18
C LEU A 140 4.41 -14.00 -10.19
N GLU A 141 4.17 -15.12 -9.51
CA GLU A 141 3.14 -15.14 -8.47
C GLU A 141 3.43 -14.10 -7.37
N ILE A 142 2.40 -13.39 -6.93
CA ILE A 142 2.50 -12.36 -5.89
C ILE A 142 2.42 -13.06 -4.52
N VAL A 143 3.55 -13.17 -3.85
CA VAL A 143 3.60 -13.72 -2.49
C VAL A 143 3.12 -12.68 -1.48
N VAL A 144 1.94 -12.91 -0.90
CA VAL A 144 1.34 -12.06 0.13
C VAL A 144 1.70 -12.61 1.51
N VAL A 145 2.62 -11.94 2.19
CA VAL A 145 3.09 -12.30 3.53
C VAL A 145 2.09 -11.78 4.58
N ASN A 146 1.25 -12.67 5.10
CA ASN A 146 0.22 -12.32 6.07
C ASN A 146 0.75 -12.44 7.51
N THR A 147 1.01 -11.31 8.16
CA THR A 147 1.57 -11.24 9.52
C THR A 147 0.55 -10.70 10.53
N ARG A 148 0.91 -10.70 11.82
CA ARG A 148 0.10 -10.11 12.89
C ARG A 148 -0.21 -8.62 12.68
N ALA A 149 0.63 -7.89 11.93
CA ALA A 149 0.54 -6.45 11.74
C ALA A 149 -0.85 -5.98 11.28
N GLY A 150 -1.50 -6.73 10.38
CA GLY A 150 -2.84 -6.38 9.89
C GLY A 150 -3.92 -6.38 10.97
N MET A 151 -3.74 -7.10 12.08
CA MET A 151 -4.66 -7.08 13.22
C MET A 151 -4.43 -5.88 14.15
N GLN A 152 -3.32 -5.18 13.98
CA GLN A 152 -2.86 -4.08 14.81
C GLN A 152 -3.09 -2.72 14.13
N TYR A 153 -3.76 -2.69 12.97
CA TYR A 153 -4.02 -1.46 12.22
C TYR A 153 -4.73 -0.41 13.09
N GLY A 154 -4.19 0.82 13.08
CA GLY A 154 -4.66 1.94 13.88
C GLY A 154 -4.28 1.89 15.36
N GLN A 155 -3.55 0.87 15.82
CA GLN A 155 -3.04 0.79 17.18
C GLN A 155 -1.64 1.42 17.29
N PRO A 156 -1.22 1.89 18.49
CA PRO A 156 0.07 2.57 18.66
C PRO A 156 1.29 1.73 18.27
N ASP A 157 1.20 0.41 18.36
CA ASP A 157 2.26 -0.55 18.04
C ASP A 157 2.18 -1.11 16.62
N TYR A 158 1.28 -0.61 15.76
CA TYR A 158 1.09 -1.06 14.37
C TYR A 158 2.41 -1.19 13.60
N VAL A 159 3.20 -0.11 13.58
CA VAL A 159 4.45 -0.01 12.80
C VAL A 159 5.51 -1.02 13.26
N SER A 160 5.46 -1.43 14.53
CA SER A 160 6.44 -2.36 15.12
C SER A 160 5.94 -3.80 15.22
N CYS A 161 4.72 -4.08 14.76
CA CYS A 161 4.07 -5.38 14.89
C CYS A 161 4.34 -6.29 13.69
N GLY A 162 4.46 -7.59 13.94
CA GLY A 162 4.64 -8.62 12.91
C GLY A 162 6.08 -9.10 12.74
N CYS A 163 6.21 -10.22 12.04
CA CYS A 163 7.49 -10.78 11.62
C CYS A 163 7.98 -10.12 10.33
N GLY A 164 9.27 -10.28 10.03
CA GLY A 164 9.90 -9.87 8.78
C GLY A 164 10.45 -11.06 7.99
N MET A 165 10.68 -10.87 6.69
CA MET A 165 11.32 -11.86 5.83
C MET A 165 12.84 -11.72 5.91
N GLY A 166 13.54 -12.78 6.28
CA GLY A 166 15.00 -12.80 6.30
C GLY A 166 15.62 -12.96 4.92
N TYR A 167 16.93 -12.72 4.81
CA TYR A 167 17.69 -12.90 3.57
C TYR A 167 17.44 -14.26 2.93
N GLU A 168 17.53 -15.35 3.70
CA GLU A 168 17.32 -16.70 3.17
C GLU A 168 15.91 -16.89 2.61
N ALA A 169 14.89 -16.35 3.30
CA ALA A 169 13.52 -16.43 2.83
C ALA A 169 13.32 -15.61 1.55
N THR A 170 13.91 -14.42 1.46
CA THR A 170 13.88 -13.59 0.24
C THR A 170 14.60 -14.26 -0.92
N MET A 171 15.71 -14.97 -0.69
CA MET A 171 16.44 -15.68 -1.74
C MET A 171 15.77 -17.01 -2.15
N TYR A 172 14.92 -17.58 -1.30
CA TYR A 172 14.14 -18.78 -1.62
C TYR A 172 13.01 -18.47 -2.62
N LEU A 173 12.39 -17.29 -2.48
CA LEU A 173 11.33 -16.78 -3.35
C LEU A 173 11.89 -16.27 -4.68
#